data_AF-A0A2M6GE95-F1
#
_entry.id   AF-A0A2M6GE95-F1
#
_cell.length_a   1.000
_cell.length_b   1.000
_cell.length_c   1.000
_cell.angle_alpha   90.00
_cell.angle_beta   90.00
_cell.angle_gamma   90.00
#
_symmetry.space_group_name_H-M   'P 1'
#
loop_
_entity.id
_entity.type
_entity.pdbx_description
1 polymer ?
#
loop_
_entity_poly.entity_id
_entity_poly.type
_entity_poly.pdbx_seq_one_letter_code
_entity_poly.pdbx_strand_id
1 'polypeptide(L)'
;MESLVLLALIGAVIIIIYNLTGKIQQLHSRFDAIDNELRKIRAELQTREKPESLPEIKPLPQPEYIKQPVAPHTEIPVTAHAPDSKLPREVTPAEKQKQVAFQETPAPVFAASADASPANPVSLELTLSFREKFLKNNPDLEKFIGENLINKIGIAILVLGIGYFVKFAIDKDWINEIGRVFIGILAG
;
A
#
# COMPACT_ATOMS: atom_id res chain seq x y z
N MET A 1 -9.28 -34.67 -22.64
CA MET A 1 -9.56 -33.99 -21.35
C MET A 1 -8.82 -32.66 -21.25
N GLU A 2 -7.52 -32.60 -21.55
CA GLU A 2 -6.71 -31.37 -21.45
C GLU A 2 -7.21 -30.22 -22.34
N SER A 3 -7.66 -30.53 -23.57
CA SER A 3 -8.24 -29.54 -24.49
C SER A 3 -9.54 -28.92 -23.96
N LEU A 4 -10.38 -29.70 -23.27
CA LEU A 4 -11.60 -29.20 -22.63
C LEU A 4 -11.28 -28.27 -21.45
N VAL A 5 -10.25 -28.60 -20.66
CA VAL A 5 -9.79 -27.74 -19.55
C VAL A 5 -9.24 -26.42 -20.09
N LEU A 6 -8.46 -26.46 -21.17
CA LEU A 6 -7.94 -25.25 -21.81
C LEU A 6 -9.07 -24.35 -22.34
N LEU A 7 -10.09 -24.95 -22.97
CA LEU A 7 -11.23 -24.22 -23.51
C LEU A 7 -12.11 -23.61 -22.40
N ALA A 8 -12.27 -24.32 -21.28
CA ALA A 8 -12.94 -23.79 -20.09
C ALA A 8 -12.17 -22.62 -19.45
N LEU A 9 -10.84 -22.69 -19.39
CA LEU A 9 -9.99 -21.62 -18.87
C LEU A 9 -10.04 -20.39 -19.75
N ILE A 10 -9.95 -20.57 -21.08
CA ILE A 10 -10.13 -19.48 -22.05
C ILE A 10 -11.52 -18.86 -21.91
N GLY A 11 -12.57 -19.68 -21.79
CA GLY A 11 -13.93 -19.21 -21.54
C GLY A 11 -14.05 -18.40 -20.26
N ALA A 12 -13.45 -18.86 -19.16
CA ALA A 12 -13.44 -18.15 -17.89
C ALA A 12 -12.70 -16.80 -17.98
N VAL A 13 -11.55 -16.76 -18.68
CA VAL A 13 -10.79 -15.54 -18.94
C VAL A 13 -11.63 -14.56 -19.77
N ILE A 14 -12.31 -15.04 -20.81
CA ILE A 14 -13.19 -14.23 -21.64
C ILE A 14 -14.34 -13.65 -20.79
N ILE A 15 -14.99 -14.46 -19.95
CA ILE A 15 -16.06 -14.01 -19.04
C ILE A 15 -15.53 -12.94 -18.07
N ILE A 16 -14.33 -13.13 -17.52
CA ILE A 16 -13.68 -12.15 -16.64
C ILE A 16 -13.44 -10.84 -17.39
N ILE A 17 -12.91 -10.89 -18.61
CA ILE A 17 -12.67 -9.70 -19.44
C ILE A 17 -13.99 -8.95 -19.70
N TYR A 18 -15.05 -9.65 -20.11
CA TYR A 18 -16.36 -9.01 -20.32
C TYR A 18 -16.89 -8.34 -19.05
N ASN A 19 -16.73 -8.98 -17.89
CA ASN A 19 -17.15 -8.41 -16.60
C ASN A 19 -16.29 -7.21 -16.18
N LEU A 20 -14.99 -7.25 -16.47
CA LEU A 20 -14.04 -6.20 -16.12
C LEU A 20 -14.23 -4.95 -17.00
N THR A 21 -14.42 -5.13 -18.31
CA THR A 21 -14.69 -4.04 -19.25
C THR A 21 -15.93 -3.24 -18.85
N GLY A 22 -17.01 -3.91 -18.41
CA GLY A 22 -18.21 -3.22 -17.93
C GLY A 22 -17.96 -2.32 -16.71
N LYS A 23 -17.15 -2.78 -15.75
CA LYS A 23 -16.77 -2.00 -14.56
C LYS A 23 -15.83 -0.83 -14.90
N ILE A 24 -14.94 -1.03 -15.87
CA ILE A 24 -13.98 0.00 -16.32
C ILE A 24 -14.71 1.16 -17.01
N GLN A 25 -15.80 0.91 -17.72
CA GLN A 25 -16.63 1.97 -18.30
C GLN A 25 -17.28 2.83 -17.22
N GLN A 26 -17.80 2.22 -16.14
CA GLN A 26 -18.35 2.97 -15.00
C GLN A 26 -17.29 3.83 -14.32
N LEU A 27 -16.03 3.37 -14.29
CA LEU A 27 -14.93 4.14 -13.72
C LEU A 27 -14.58 5.35 -14.59
N HIS A 28 -14.55 5.19 -15.92
CA HIS A 28 -14.34 6.32 -16.84
C HIS A 28 -15.41 7.39 -16.67
N SER A 29 -16.69 7.02 -16.60
CA SER A 29 -17.76 8.02 -16.41
C SER A 29 -17.64 8.80 -15.10
N ARG A 30 -17.15 8.15 -14.03
CA ARG A 30 -16.88 8.84 -12.75
C ARG A 30 -15.69 9.78 -12.87
N PHE A 31 -14.65 9.36 -13.59
CA PHE A 31 -13.47 10.18 -13.85
C PHE A 31 -13.83 11.42 -14.68
N ASP A 32 -14.63 11.24 -15.73
CA ASP A 32 -15.13 12.34 -16.57
C ASP A 32 -15.97 13.33 -15.76
N ALA A 33 -16.80 12.84 -14.83
CA ALA A 33 -17.57 13.71 -13.94
C ALA A 33 -16.66 14.55 -13.03
N ILE A 34 -15.61 13.94 -12.46
CA ILE A 34 -14.62 14.61 -11.62
C ILE A 34 -13.84 15.67 -12.42
N ASP A 35 -13.38 15.34 -13.62
CA ASP A 35 -12.66 16.28 -14.50
C ASP A 35 -13.51 17.50 -14.86
N ASN A 36 -14.81 17.28 -15.08
CA ASN A 36 -15.75 18.36 -15.34
C ASN A 36 -15.94 19.28 -14.11
N GLU A 37 -15.99 18.72 -12.89
CA GLU A 37 -16.03 19.52 -11.66
C GLU A 37 -14.74 20.31 -11.45
N LEU A 38 -13.57 19.70 -11.65
CA LEU A 38 -12.27 20.38 -11.60
C LEU A 38 -12.19 21.55 -12.59
N ARG A 39 -12.69 21.36 -13.82
CA ARG A 39 -12.77 22.42 -14.83
C ARG A 39 -13.66 23.57 -14.39
N LYS A 40 -14.81 23.29 -13.77
CA LYS A 40 -15.71 24.33 -13.23
C LYS A 40 -15.05 25.12 -12.12
N ILE A 41 -14.45 24.45 -11.14
CA ILE A 41 -13.74 25.10 -10.03
C ILE A 41 -12.59 25.97 -10.56
N ARG A 42 -11.79 25.44 -11.51
CA ARG A 42 -10.73 26.22 -12.15
C ARG A 42 -11.29 27.45 -12.88
N ALA A 43 -12.43 27.34 -13.56
CA ALA A 43 -13.06 28.47 -14.24
C ALA A 43 -13.61 29.52 -13.26
N GLU A 44 -14.16 29.11 -12.12
CA GLU A 44 -14.59 30.02 -11.05
C GLU A 44 -13.41 30.75 -10.41
N LEU A 45 -12.29 30.05 -10.20
CA LEU A 45 -11.06 30.66 -9.70
C LEU A 45 -10.43 31.62 -10.72
N GLN A 46 -10.42 31.30 -12.01
CA GLN A 46 -9.98 32.22 -13.07
C GLN A 46 -10.91 33.43 -13.22
N THR A 47 -12.21 33.25 -13.02
CA THR A 47 -13.17 34.34 -13.02
C THR A 47 -12.98 35.26 -11.82
N ARG A 48 -12.57 34.72 -10.66
CA ARG A 48 -12.21 35.50 -9.47
C ARG A 48 -10.82 36.13 -9.52
N GLU A 49 -9.87 35.53 -10.24
CA GLU A 49 -8.53 36.09 -10.46
C GLU A 49 -8.48 37.15 -11.57
N LYS A 50 -9.51 37.27 -12.42
CA LYS A 50 -9.55 38.35 -13.42
C LYS A 50 -9.67 39.68 -12.66
N PRO A 51 -8.64 40.56 -12.73
CA PRO A 51 -8.62 41.78 -11.94
C PRO A 51 -9.76 42.68 -12.39
N GLU A 52 -10.68 42.96 -11.48
CA GLU A 52 -11.40 44.21 -11.51
C GLU A 52 -10.33 45.31 -11.43
N SER A 53 -10.20 46.03 -12.53
CA SER A 53 -9.27 47.12 -12.74
C SER A 53 -9.46 48.20 -11.67
N LEU A 54 -8.59 48.19 -10.67
CA LEU A 54 -8.28 49.34 -9.83
C LEU A 54 -7.41 50.33 -10.65
N PRO A 55 -7.35 51.64 -10.37
CA PRO A 55 -8.39 52.68 -10.24
C PRO A 55 -8.05 53.92 -11.11
N GLU A 56 -9.02 54.73 -11.56
CA GLU A 56 -8.71 56.06 -12.14
C GLU A 56 -8.45 57.07 -11.02
N ILE A 57 -7.18 57.20 -10.64
CA ILE A 57 -6.70 58.15 -9.64
C ILE A 57 -6.60 59.53 -10.29
N LYS A 58 -7.56 60.40 -10.00
CA LYS A 58 -7.49 61.85 -10.28
C LYS A 58 -6.39 62.49 -9.41
N PRO A 59 -5.54 63.41 -9.92
CA PRO A 59 -4.48 63.99 -9.11
C PRO A 59 -5.08 64.93 -8.07
N LEU A 60 -4.89 64.64 -6.77
CA LEU A 60 -5.12 65.62 -5.70
C LEU A 60 -3.82 66.36 -5.35
N PRO A 61 -3.90 67.67 -5.05
CA PRO A 61 -2.75 68.50 -4.70
C PRO A 61 -2.18 68.12 -3.32
N GLN A 62 -0.85 68.09 -3.24
CA GLN A 62 -0.07 67.85 -2.02
C GLN A 62 -0.20 69.02 -1.03
N PRO A 63 -0.17 68.74 0.28
CA PRO A 63 0.80 69.45 1.11
C PRO A 63 1.52 68.56 2.16
N GLU A 64 2.85 68.65 2.11
CA GLU A 64 3.81 68.91 3.20
C GLU A 64 3.94 68.04 4.48
N TYR A 65 5.18 67.53 4.66
CA TYR A 65 5.94 67.29 5.90
C TYR A 65 5.54 66.05 6.75
N ILE A 66 6.42 65.13 7.20
CA ILE A 66 7.74 65.28 7.87
C ILE A 66 8.67 64.07 7.58
N LYS A 67 9.91 64.37 7.16
CA LYS A 67 11.25 63.75 7.35
C LYS A 67 11.42 62.20 7.41
N GLN A 68 12.21 61.71 6.41
CA GLN A 68 13.37 60.77 6.43
C GLN A 68 13.82 60.20 7.78
N PRO A 69 14.45 59.00 7.88
CA PRO A 69 15.54 58.46 6.99
C PRO A 69 15.39 56.96 6.56
N VAL A 70 15.84 56.54 5.34
CA VAL A 70 17.17 55.96 4.99
C VAL A 70 17.52 54.72 5.85
N ALA A 71 17.81 53.49 5.41
CA ALA A 71 17.96 52.79 4.12
C ALA A 71 18.09 51.26 4.45
N PRO A 72 18.87 50.43 3.71
CA PRO A 72 18.58 49.71 2.47
C PRO A 72 18.59 48.17 2.62
N HIS A 73 18.15 47.48 1.56
CA HIS A 73 18.24 46.03 1.36
C HIS A 73 19.66 45.47 1.55
N THR A 74 19.77 44.28 2.12
CA THR A 74 20.93 43.39 1.97
C THR A 74 20.45 41.99 1.59
N GLU A 75 20.79 41.62 0.37
CA GLU A 75 20.78 40.26 -0.18
C GLU A 75 21.72 39.35 0.63
N ILE A 76 21.37 38.07 0.82
CA ILE A 76 22.32 37.05 1.26
C ILE A 76 22.17 35.80 0.36
N PRO A 77 23.29 35.18 -0.08
CA PRO A 77 23.34 34.31 -1.26
C PRO A 77 23.10 32.82 -0.94
N VAL A 78 22.75 32.09 -1.99
CA VAL A 78 22.73 30.63 -2.05
C VAL A 78 24.16 30.09 -1.98
N THR A 79 24.46 29.27 -0.98
CA THR A 79 25.70 28.46 -0.93
C THR A 79 25.34 26.99 -1.11
N ALA A 80 25.89 26.42 -2.18
CA ALA A 80 25.89 25.00 -2.51
C ALA A 80 26.88 24.22 -1.64
N HIS A 81 26.54 22.99 -1.25
CA HIS A 81 27.52 21.97 -0.90
C HIS A 81 27.13 20.61 -1.49
N ALA A 82 28.07 20.09 -2.30
CA ALA A 82 28.03 18.83 -3.02
C ALA A 82 28.39 17.62 -2.12
N PRO A 83 27.99 16.39 -2.49
CA PRO A 83 28.34 15.17 -1.78
C PRO A 83 29.60 14.50 -2.36
N ASP A 84 30.60 14.25 -1.51
CA ASP A 84 31.74 13.34 -1.79
C ASP A 84 31.54 12.04 -0.96
N SER A 85 31.36 10.86 -1.58
CA SER A 85 32.41 9.87 -1.99
C SER A 85 33.00 9.13 -0.76
N LYS A 86 33.07 7.78 -0.60
CA LYS A 86 33.16 6.60 -1.49
C LYS A 86 32.83 5.28 -0.74
N LEU A 87 32.36 4.25 -1.45
CA LEU A 87 32.39 2.80 -1.10
C LEU A 87 33.78 2.17 -1.50
N PRO A 88 34.06 0.84 -1.45
CA PRO A 88 33.95 -0.25 -0.44
C PRO A 88 35.20 -1.22 -0.37
N ARG A 89 35.32 -2.11 0.66
CA ARG A 89 36.00 -3.45 0.70
C ARG A 89 36.04 -3.97 2.16
N GLU A 90 35.29 -5.00 2.57
CA GLU A 90 35.52 -6.47 2.51
C GLU A 90 36.76 -6.98 3.26
N VAL A 91 36.56 -7.73 4.36
CA VAL A 91 37.11 -9.08 4.64
C VAL A 91 36.47 -9.70 5.91
N THR A 92 36.32 -11.02 5.86
CA THR A 92 35.46 -11.92 6.66
C THR A 92 36.23 -12.50 7.89
N PRO A 93 35.85 -13.66 8.49
CA PRO A 93 35.17 -13.88 9.79
C PRO A 93 36.03 -14.51 10.92
N ALA A 94 35.51 -14.51 12.16
CA ALA A 94 35.95 -15.42 13.21
C ALA A 94 34.79 -15.89 14.10
N GLU A 95 34.91 -17.15 14.47
CA GLU A 95 33.94 -18.08 15.02
C GLU A 95 33.96 -18.09 16.57
N LYS A 96 32.94 -18.73 17.15
CA LYS A 96 33.00 -19.59 18.35
C LYS A 96 32.39 -19.08 19.67
N GLN A 97 31.16 -19.58 19.91
CA GLN A 97 30.65 -20.29 21.10
C GLN A 97 30.94 -19.71 22.51
N LYS A 98 29.89 -19.57 23.35
CA LYS A 98 29.56 -20.57 24.40
C LYS A 98 28.24 -20.22 25.14
N GLN A 99 27.45 -21.27 25.37
CA GLN A 99 26.23 -21.38 26.17
C GLN A 99 26.41 -20.88 27.61
N VAL A 100 25.33 -20.50 28.31
CA VAL A 100 24.65 -21.35 29.34
C VAL A 100 23.23 -20.85 29.58
N ALA A 101 22.30 -21.78 29.80
CA ALA A 101 20.92 -21.55 30.18
C ALA A 101 20.70 -21.79 31.68
N PHE A 102 19.74 -21.04 32.23
CA PHE A 102 18.76 -21.40 33.29
C PHE A 102 19.02 -21.05 34.77
N GLN A 103 17.91 -20.67 35.42
CA GLN A 103 17.59 -20.42 36.86
C GLN A 103 17.79 -18.99 37.37
N GLU A 104 16.89 -18.34 38.12
CA GLU A 104 15.57 -18.64 38.72
C GLU A 104 14.98 -17.28 39.20
N THR A 105 13.66 -17.08 39.21
CA THR A 105 12.98 -15.87 39.72
C THR A 105 12.91 -15.89 41.25
N PRO A 106 13.02 -14.73 41.94
CA PRO A 106 11.85 -14.25 42.69
C PRO A 106 11.70 -12.71 42.69
N ALA A 107 10.47 -12.22 42.65
CA ALA A 107 10.13 -10.79 42.70
C ALA A 107 10.26 -10.19 44.11
N PRO A 108 10.45 -8.86 44.22
CA PRO A 108 9.84 -8.12 45.32
C PRO A 108 8.99 -6.92 44.86
N VAL A 109 8.02 -6.66 45.72
CA VAL A 109 6.90 -5.71 45.66
C VAL A 109 7.38 -4.26 45.85
N PHE A 110 6.83 -3.33 45.08
CA PHE A 110 6.52 -1.99 45.62
C PHE A 110 5.16 -1.53 45.11
N ALA A 111 4.19 -1.56 46.01
CA ALA A 111 2.91 -0.90 45.88
C ALA A 111 3.01 0.49 46.53
N ALA A 112 2.53 1.54 45.85
CA ALA A 112 1.75 2.62 46.46
C ALA A 112 1.36 3.64 45.37
N SER A 113 0.05 3.70 45.12
CA SER A 113 -0.63 4.66 44.26
C SER A 113 -1.10 5.88 45.07
N ALA A 114 -1.03 7.08 44.50
CA ALA A 114 -1.89 8.28 44.68
C ALA A 114 -1.09 9.49 44.13
N ASP A 115 -1.56 10.37 43.24
CA ASP A 115 -2.87 11.01 43.21
C ASP A 115 -3.21 11.56 41.80
N ALA A 116 -4.47 11.96 41.66
CA ALA A 116 -5.27 12.13 40.44
C ALA A 116 -4.80 13.10 39.33
N SER A 117 -4.98 12.64 38.09
CA SER A 117 -5.46 13.48 36.98
C SER A 117 -6.49 12.68 36.17
N PRO A 118 -7.70 13.21 35.89
CA PRO A 118 -8.68 12.53 35.04
C PRO A 118 -8.25 12.69 33.58
N ALA A 119 -7.22 11.95 33.18
CA ALA A 119 -6.91 11.80 31.78
C ALA A 119 -8.01 10.92 31.17
N ASN A 120 -8.98 11.59 30.55
CA ASN A 120 -9.94 11.04 29.61
C ASN A 120 -9.41 9.78 28.92
N PRO A 121 -10.19 8.69 28.77
CA PRO A 121 -9.83 7.57 27.91
C PRO A 121 -9.98 8.00 26.44
N VAL A 122 -9.20 8.99 26.02
CA VAL A 122 -9.08 9.41 24.64
C VAL A 122 -7.79 8.81 24.12
N SER A 123 -7.97 7.89 23.16
CA SER A 123 -6.94 7.38 22.24
C SER A 123 -6.22 6.09 22.63
N LEU A 124 -6.98 5.00 22.80
CA LEU A 124 -6.53 3.67 22.40
C LEU A 124 -7.32 3.13 21.18
N GLU A 125 -8.06 4.00 20.49
CA GLU A 125 -8.90 3.63 19.34
C GLU A 125 -8.28 4.03 17.98
N LEU A 126 -6.99 4.41 17.94
CA LEU A 126 -6.33 4.90 16.72
C LEU A 126 -5.48 3.86 15.98
N THR A 127 -5.45 2.60 16.42
CA THR A 127 -4.69 1.55 15.72
C THR A 127 -5.56 0.44 15.19
N LEU A 128 -6.89 0.58 15.16
CA LEU A 128 -7.68 -0.35 14.35
C LEU A 128 -7.44 0.00 12.89
N SER A 129 -6.48 -0.72 12.31
CA SER A 129 -6.07 -0.64 10.91
C SER A 129 -7.33 -0.57 10.05
N PHE A 130 -7.34 0.22 8.96
CA PHE A 130 -8.48 0.29 8.04
C PHE A 130 -9.06 -1.09 7.67
N ARG A 131 -8.21 -2.12 7.65
CA ARG A 131 -8.59 -3.54 7.51
C ARG A 131 -9.43 -4.09 8.64
N GLU A 132 -9.13 -3.78 9.89
CA GLU A 132 -9.88 -4.25 11.06
C GLU A 132 -11.28 -3.62 11.11
N LYS A 133 -11.41 -2.32 10.75
CA LYS A 133 -12.73 -1.68 10.55
C LYS A 133 -13.50 -2.30 9.40
N PHE A 134 -12.82 -2.69 8.32
CA PHE A 134 -13.45 -3.35 7.17
C PHE A 134 -13.91 -4.79 7.47
N LEU A 135 -13.08 -5.59 8.16
CA LEU A 135 -13.39 -6.94 8.63
C LEU A 135 -14.56 -6.93 9.63
N LYS A 136 -14.55 -6.00 10.59
CA LYS A 136 -15.62 -5.84 11.58
C LYS A 136 -16.96 -5.41 10.95
N ASN A 137 -16.92 -4.57 9.91
CA ASN A 137 -18.14 -4.09 9.25
C ASN A 137 -18.74 -5.10 8.25
N ASN A 138 -17.98 -6.12 7.82
CA ASN A 138 -18.44 -7.13 6.87
C ASN A 138 -18.02 -8.54 7.34
N PRO A 139 -18.56 -9.03 8.47
CA PRO A 139 -18.21 -10.33 9.02
C PRO A 139 -18.55 -11.48 8.06
N ASP A 140 -19.57 -11.30 7.24
CA ASP A 140 -19.93 -12.23 6.18
C ASP A 140 -18.79 -12.40 5.17
N LEU A 141 -18.13 -11.31 4.77
CA LEU A 141 -17.04 -11.34 3.79
C LEU A 141 -15.81 -12.05 4.37
N GLU A 142 -15.47 -11.83 5.64
CA GLU A 142 -14.40 -12.56 6.32
C GLU A 142 -14.67 -14.08 6.33
N LYS A 143 -15.89 -14.46 6.71
CA LYS A 143 -16.31 -15.87 6.72
C LYS A 143 -16.35 -16.47 5.31
N PHE A 144 -16.88 -15.76 4.32
CA PHE A 144 -16.97 -16.24 2.94
C PHE A 144 -15.61 -16.36 2.26
N ILE A 145 -14.69 -15.41 2.48
CA ILE A 145 -13.33 -15.47 1.92
C ILE A 145 -12.49 -16.52 2.66
N GLY A 146 -12.52 -16.51 4.00
CA GLY A 146 -11.66 -17.34 4.84
C GLY A 146 -12.09 -18.80 4.97
N GLU A 147 -13.38 -19.10 4.94
CA GLU A 147 -13.88 -20.46 5.15
C GLU A 147 -14.13 -21.19 3.83
N ASN A 148 -14.89 -20.57 2.93
CA ASN A 148 -15.38 -21.25 1.73
C ASN A 148 -14.54 -20.95 0.48
N LEU A 149 -14.21 -19.68 0.23
CA LEU A 149 -13.52 -19.28 -1.01
C LEU A 149 -12.05 -19.70 -1.00
N ILE A 150 -11.28 -19.36 0.03
CA ILE A 150 -9.84 -19.69 0.09
C ILE A 150 -9.61 -21.19 0.19
N ASN A 151 -10.47 -21.95 0.89
CA ASN A 151 -10.34 -23.39 0.97
C ASN A 151 -10.57 -24.03 -0.42
N LYS A 152 -11.62 -23.60 -1.13
CA LYS A 152 -11.94 -24.12 -2.47
C LYS A 152 -10.93 -23.71 -3.53
N ILE A 153 -10.44 -22.47 -3.48
CA ILE A 153 -9.38 -22.01 -4.39
C ILE A 153 -8.04 -22.66 -4.02
N GLY A 154 -7.74 -22.78 -2.74
CA GLY A 154 -6.54 -23.41 -2.19
C GLY A 154 -6.40 -24.87 -2.61
N ILE A 155 -7.45 -25.68 -2.45
CA ILE A 155 -7.44 -27.06 -2.95
C ILE A 155 -7.34 -27.10 -4.48
N ALA A 156 -8.02 -26.21 -5.20
CA ALA A 156 -7.96 -26.18 -6.66
C ALA A 156 -6.53 -25.88 -7.16
N ILE A 157 -5.85 -24.87 -6.61
CA ILE A 157 -4.47 -24.55 -6.99
C ILE A 157 -3.48 -25.61 -6.52
N LEU A 158 -3.71 -26.24 -5.36
CA LEU A 158 -2.83 -27.30 -4.85
C LEU A 158 -2.90 -28.55 -5.72
N VAL A 159 -4.12 -28.98 -6.09
CA VAL A 159 -4.33 -30.11 -6.98
C VAL A 159 -3.81 -29.81 -8.39
N LEU A 160 -4.04 -28.61 -8.93
CA LEU A 160 -3.46 -28.19 -10.21
C LEU A 160 -1.93 -28.15 -10.15
N GLY A 161 -1.37 -27.61 -9.07
CA GLY A 161 0.07 -27.48 -8.88
C GLY A 161 0.75 -28.83 -8.79
N ILE A 162 0.26 -29.73 -7.95
CA ILE A 162 0.81 -31.09 -7.81
C ILE A 162 0.55 -31.90 -9.08
N GLY A 163 -0.64 -31.83 -9.68
CA GLY A 163 -0.96 -32.55 -10.92
C GLY A 163 -0.08 -32.10 -12.09
N TYR A 164 0.11 -30.79 -12.27
CA TYR A 164 1.01 -30.25 -13.28
C TYR A 164 2.47 -30.56 -12.98
N PHE A 165 2.88 -30.51 -11.71
CA PHE A 165 4.23 -30.85 -11.28
C PHE A 165 4.57 -32.31 -11.58
N VAL A 166 3.67 -33.24 -11.26
CA VAL A 166 3.84 -34.67 -11.57
C VAL A 166 3.88 -34.88 -13.08
N LYS A 167 2.98 -34.24 -13.85
CA LYS A 167 3.03 -34.27 -15.32
C LYS A 167 4.40 -33.78 -15.84
N PHE A 168 4.85 -32.61 -15.38
CA PHE A 168 6.11 -32.02 -15.81
C PHE A 168 7.33 -32.87 -15.44
N ALA A 169 7.30 -33.49 -14.26
CA ALA A 169 8.36 -34.39 -13.81
C ALA A 169 8.45 -35.65 -14.69
N ILE A 170 7.32 -36.13 -15.21
CA ILE A 170 7.27 -37.23 -16.18
C ILE A 170 7.76 -36.76 -17.55
N ASP A 171 7.32 -35.59 -18.02
CA ASP A 171 7.67 -35.06 -19.35
C ASP A 171 9.15 -34.68 -19.50
N LYS A 172 9.83 -34.37 -18.39
CA LYS A 172 11.26 -34.02 -18.34
C LYS A 172 12.17 -35.14 -17.85
N ASP A 173 11.63 -36.34 -17.65
CA ASP A 173 12.35 -37.48 -17.07
C ASP A 173 13.07 -37.14 -15.74
N TRP A 174 12.53 -36.18 -14.98
CA TRP A 174 13.01 -35.84 -13.63
C TRP A 174 12.64 -36.92 -12.63
N ILE A 175 11.50 -37.57 -12.86
CA ILE A 175 11.13 -38.80 -12.15
C ILE A 175 11.68 -39.98 -12.96
N ASN A 176 12.61 -40.73 -12.37
CA ASN A 176 13.19 -41.90 -13.02
C ASN A 176 12.12 -43.01 -13.19
N GLU A 177 12.42 -44.01 -14.02
CA GLU A 177 11.53 -45.14 -14.34
C GLU A 177 10.90 -45.78 -13.10
N ILE A 178 11.70 -45.96 -12.05
CA ILE A 178 11.27 -46.50 -10.76
C ILE A 178 10.18 -45.63 -10.10
N GLY A 179 10.30 -44.31 -10.19
CA GLY A 179 9.32 -43.38 -9.64
C GLY A 179 7.97 -43.44 -10.38
N ARG A 180 7.99 -43.64 -11.71
CA ARG A 180 6.75 -43.88 -12.48
C ARG A 180 6.06 -45.17 -12.03
N VAL A 181 6.83 -46.23 -11.80
CA VAL A 181 6.31 -47.52 -11.29
C VAL A 181 5.70 -47.38 -9.89
N PHE A 182 6.35 -46.67 -8.97
CA PHE A 182 5.78 -46.42 -7.63
C PHE A 182 4.47 -45.64 -7.67
N ILE A 183 4.37 -44.61 -8.51
CA ILE A 183 3.11 -43.86 -8.70
C ILE A 183 2.03 -44.77 -9.29
N GLY A 184 2.38 -45.64 -10.24
CA GLY A 184 1.45 -46.63 -10.79
C GLY A 184 0.91 -47.60 -9.74
N ILE A 185 1.79 -48.12 -8.86
CA ILE A 185 1.38 -49.02 -7.77
C ILE A 185 0.50 -48.31 -6.74
N LEU A 186 0.79 -47.04 -6.42
CA LEU A 186 -0.01 -46.26 -5.47
C LEU A 186 -1.36 -45.85 -6.06
N ALA A 187 -1.43 -45.64 -7.38
CA ALA A 187 -2.67 -45.33 -8.09
C ALA A 187 -3.57 -46.56 -8.31
N GLY A 188 -3.00 -47.77 -8.24
CA GLY A 188 -3.71 -49.05 -8.38
C GLY A 188 -3.62 -49.65 -9.78
#